data_AF-A0A8X8WXK5-F1
#
_entry.id   AF-A0A8X8WXK5-F1
#
_cell.length_a   1.000
_cell.length_b   1.000
_cell.length_c   1.000
_cell.angle_alpha   90.00
_cell.angle_beta   90.00
_cell.angle_gamma   90.00
#
_symmetry.space_group_name_H-M   'P 1'
#
loop_
_entity.id
_entity.type
_entity.pdbx_description
1 polymer ?
#
loop_
_entity_poly.entity_id
_entity_poly.type
_entity_poly.pdbx_seq_one_letter_code
_entity_poly.pdbx_strand_id
1 'polypeptide(L)'
;MDSDGDGLLSMEDLVRVVEDAAEEEKASDLREVFKMYEMEGRGCITPSSLRRMLSRLGERRSVDQCGDMIATYDLNADGVLTFDEFKVMMASSPSAAA
;
A
#
# COMPACT_ATOMS: atom_id res chain seq x y z
N MET A 1 -13.39 -21.74 -6.16
CA MET A 1 -13.87 -23.11 -6.42
C MET A 1 -15.30 -23.15 -5.94
N ASP A 2 -16.24 -23.45 -6.84
CA ASP A 2 -17.68 -23.53 -6.56
C ASP A 2 -17.95 -24.59 -5.47
N SER A 3 -18.48 -24.18 -4.33
CA SER A 3 -18.67 -25.03 -3.16
C SER A 3 -20.05 -25.67 -3.08
N ASP A 4 -21.03 -25.16 -3.85
CA ASP A 4 -22.39 -25.71 -3.88
C ASP A 4 -22.70 -26.48 -5.17
N GLY A 5 -21.86 -26.33 -6.20
CA GLY A 5 -21.88 -27.20 -7.38
C GLY A 5 -22.98 -26.87 -8.38
N ASP A 6 -23.60 -25.70 -8.28
CA ASP A 6 -24.61 -25.21 -9.24
C ASP A 6 -23.97 -24.65 -10.52
N GLY A 7 -22.64 -24.55 -10.59
CA GLY A 7 -21.93 -24.05 -11.77
C GLY A 7 -22.12 -22.56 -12.05
N LEU A 8 -22.79 -21.86 -11.14
CA LEU A 8 -22.93 -20.42 -11.09
C LEU A 8 -22.21 -19.92 -9.85
N LEU A 9 -21.21 -19.04 -10.03
CA LEU A 9 -20.63 -18.32 -8.90
C LEU A 9 -21.72 -17.45 -8.27
N SER A 10 -22.30 -17.90 -7.16
CA SER A 10 -23.23 -17.09 -6.39
C SER A 10 -22.57 -15.77 -5.99
N MET A 11 -23.35 -14.70 -5.86
CA MET A 11 -22.87 -13.38 -5.45
C MET A 11 -22.11 -13.43 -4.12
N GLU A 12 -22.44 -14.40 -3.26
CA GLU A 12 -21.78 -14.68 -1.99
C GLU A 12 -20.41 -15.37 -2.14
N ASP A 13 -20.21 -16.16 -3.18
CA ASP A 13 -18.90 -16.74 -3.54
C ASP A 13 -18.04 -15.71 -4.28
N LEU A 14 -18.66 -14.84 -5.09
CA LEU A 14 -17.99 -13.72 -5.77
C LEU A 14 -17.29 -12.79 -4.77
N VAL A 15 -17.88 -12.50 -3.62
CA VAL A 15 -17.22 -11.73 -2.54
C VAL A 15 -15.91 -12.39 -2.08
N ARG A 16 -15.87 -13.71 -1.92
CA ARG A 16 -14.65 -14.42 -1.50
C ARG A 16 -13.58 -14.40 -2.57
N VAL A 17 -13.96 -14.50 -3.85
CA VAL A 17 -12.98 -14.42 -4.94
C VAL A 17 -12.48 -12.99 -5.14
N VAL A 18 -13.30 -11.96 -4.90
CA VAL A 18 -12.85 -10.56 -5.02
C VAL A 18 -11.94 -10.17 -3.87
N GLU A 19 -12.15 -10.68 -2.65
CA GLU A 19 -11.22 -10.41 -1.55
C GLU A 19 -9.84 -11.04 -1.76
N ASP A 20 -9.78 -12.28 -2.28
CA ASP A 20 -8.53 -13.00 -2.57
C ASP A 20 -7.85 -12.51 -3.87
N ALA A 21 -8.63 -12.22 -4.93
CA ALA A 21 -8.11 -11.65 -6.18
C ALA A 21 -7.66 -10.19 -6.02
N ALA A 22 -8.24 -9.46 -5.06
CA ALA A 22 -7.78 -8.13 -4.73
C ALA A 22 -6.40 -8.14 -4.09
N GLU A 23 -5.96 -9.19 -3.39
CA GLU A 23 -4.60 -9.23 -2.83
C GLU A 23 -3.52 -9.31 -3.92
N GLU A 24 -3.75 -10.08 -4.98
CA GLU A 24 -2.78 -10.22 -6.08
C GLU A 24 -2.77 -9.00 -7.01
N GLU A 25 -3.93 -8.38 -7.25
CA GLU A 25 -4.04 -7.10 -7.96
C GLU A 25 -3.39 -5.97 -7.15
N LYS A 26 -3.74 -5.86 -5.84
CA LYS A 26 -3.12 -4.89 -4.91
C LYS A 26 -1.60 -5.02 -4.90
N ALA A 27 -1.02 -6.21 -4.97
CA ALA A 27 0.45 -6.33 -4.98
C ALA A 27 1.10 -5.65 -6.20
N SER A 28 0.45 -5.69 -7.36
CA SER A 28 0.94 -4.99 -8.56
C SER A 28 0.71 -3.48 -8.48
N ASP A 29 -0.48 -3.05 -8.05
CA ASP A 29 -0.79 -1.63 -7.84
C ASP A 29 0.13 -1.01 -6.79
N LEU A 30 0.34 -1.70 -5.67
CA LEU A 30 1.25 -1.28 -4.60
C LEU A 30 2.66 -1.12 -5.11
N ARG A 31 3.10 -1.93 -6.08
CA ARG A 31 4.44 -1.80 -6.68
C ARG A 31 4.54 -0.58 -7.59
N GLU A 32 3.48 -0.25 -8.32
CA GLU A 32 3.43 0.98 -9.11
C GLU A 32 3.39 2.21 -8.20
N VAL A 33 2.52 2.20 -7.19
CA VAL A 33 2.42 3.24 -6.18
C VAL A 33 3.75 3.40 -5.46
N PHE A 34 4.37 2.30 -5.00
CA PHE A 34 5.68 2.32 -4.38
C PHE A 34 6.71 3.02 -5.27
N LYS A 35 6.76 2.73 -6.57
CA LYS A 35 7.63 3.46 -7.52
C LYS A 35 7.28 4.94 -7.66
N MET A 36 6.01 5.32 -7.51
CA MET A 36 5.62 6.74 -7.51
C MET A 36 6.10 7.46 -6.25
N TYR A 37 6.08 6.81 -5.09
CA TYR A 37 6.63 7.34 -3.84
C TYR A 37 8.17 7.30 -3.82
N GLU A 38 8.77 6.24 -4.37
CA GLU A 38 10.21 5.99 -4.46
C GLU A 38 10.80 6.75 -5.65
N MET A 39 11.04 8.05 -5.46
CA MET A 39 11.58 8.92 -6.50
C MET A 39 13.11 8.99 -6.54
N GLU A 40 13.80 8.36 -5.59
CA GLU A 40 15.26 8.49 -5.42
C GLU A 40 16.05 7.35 -6.08
N GLY A 41 15.37 6.34 -6.63
CA GLY A 41 15.97 5.13 -7.20
C GLY A 41 16.68 4.26 -6.17
N ARG A 42 16.35 4.39 -4.88
CA ARG A 42 16.99 3.65 -3.78
C ARG A 42 16.31 2.32 -3.49
N GLY A 43 15.11 2.10 -4.02
CA GLY A 43 14.29 0.94 -3.67
C GLY A 43 13.67 1.01 -2.27
N CYS A 44 13.65 2.20 -1.66
CA CYS A 44 13.02 2.47 -0.36
C CYS A 44 12.50 3.91 -0.29
N ILE A 45 11.38 4.10 0.40
CA ILE A 45 10.70 5.40 0.54
C ILE A 45 11.30 6.12 1.74
N THR A 46 12.03 7.19 1.47
CA THR A 46 12.55 8.07 2.53
C THR A 46 11.49 9.09 2.96
N PRO A 47 11.60 9.70 4.16
CA PRO A 47 10.71 10.79 4.58
C PRO A 47 10.70 11.97 3.60
N SER A 48 11.82 12.20 2.90
CA SER A 48 11.92 13.21 1.86
C SER A 48 11.10 12.85 0.61
N SER A 49 11.15 11.60 0.17
CA SER A 49 10.39 11.09 -0.98
C SER A 49 8.89 11.05 -0.68
N LEU A 50 8.52 10.56 0.51
CA LEU A 50 7.15 10.56 1.01
C LEU A 50 6.57 11.98 1.03
N ARG A 51 7.29 12.95 1.61
CA ARG A 51 6.88 14.36 1.62
C ARG A 51 6.63 14.91 0.23
N ARG A 52 7.51 14.59 -0.71
CA ARG A 52 7.39 15.05 -2.11
C ARG A 52 6.12 14.49 -2.74
N MET A 53 5.83 13.21 -2.56
CA MET A 53 4.62 12.60 -3.09
C MET A 53 3.35 13.16 -2.44
N LEU A 54 3.32 13.30 -1.10
CA LEU A 54 2.23 13.95 -0.39
C LEU A 54 1.99 15.38 -0.90
N SER A 55 3.07 16.13 -1.13
CA SER A 55 2.96 17.48 -1.70
C SER A 55 2.36 17.49 -3.11
N ARG A 56 2.58 16.44 -3.91
CA ARG A 56 1.96 16.27 -5.25
C ARG A 56 0.47 15.91 -5.16
N LEU A 57 0.08 15.17 -4.12
CA LEU A 57 -1.31 14.87 -3.80
C LEU A 57 -2.06 16.07 -3.16
N GLY A 58 -1.36 17.19 -2.96
CA GLY A 58 -1.91 18.40 -2.33
C GLY A 58 -1.80 18.41 -0.80
N GLU A 59 -1.28 17.35 -0.19
CA GLU A 59 -1.04 17.27 1.25
C GLU A 59 0.34 17.83 1.61
N ARG A 60 0.36 18.90 2.40
CA ARG A 60 1.62 19.48 2.90
C ARG A 60 1.94 18.92 4.27
N ARG A 61 2.89 18.00 4.33
CA ARG A 61 3.50 17.52 5.57
C ARG A 61 4.93 18.02 5.71
N SER A 62 5.36 18.23 6.95
CA SER A 62 6.77 18.49 7.26
C SER A 62 7.59 17.19 7.14
N VAL A 63 8.89 17.30 6.92
CA VAL A 63 9.80 16.13 6.89
C VAL A 63 9.70 15.35 8.21
N ASP A 64 9.60 16.08 9.32
CA ASP A 64 9.43 15.54 10.66
C ASP A 64 8.17 14.66 10.79
N GLN A 65 7.01 15.18 10.37
CA GLN A 65 5.77 14.39 10.33
C GLN A 65 5.84 13.20 9.37
N CYS A 66 6.53 13.32 8.24
CA CYS A 66 6.75 12.18 7.34
C CYS A 66 7.63 11.12 8.01
N GLY A 67 8.61 11.55 8.81
CA GLY A 67 9.44 10.66 9.64
C GLY A 67 8.61 9.92 10.67
N ASP A 68 7.69 10.61 11.35
CA ASP A 68 6.78 10.00 12.35
C ASP A 68 5.83 8.98 11.70
N MET A 69 5.30 9.31 10.51
CA MET A 69 4.49 8.38 9.71
C MET A 69 5.30 7.14 9.31
N ILE A 70 6.53 7.33 8.84
CA ILE A 70 7.41 6.21 8.50
C ILE A 70 7.72 5.37 9.74
N ALA A 71 8.11 5.99 10.86
CA ALA A 71 8.44 5.32 12.11
C ALA A 71 7.31 4.46 12.67
N THR A 72 6.05 4.74 12.31
CA THR A 72 4.90 3.92 12.71
C THR A 72 4.87 2.56 12.00
N TYR A 73 5.39 2.49 10.77
CA TYR A 73 5.36 1.29 9.92
C TYR A 73 6.76 0.72 9.61
N ASP A 74 7.79 1.45 9.96
CA ASP A 74 9.20 1.05 9.93
C ASP A 74 9.45 0.04 11.05
N LEU A 75 9.48 -1.23 10.68
CA LEU A 75 9.64 -2.35 11.62
C LEU A 75 11.10 -2.60 11.93
N ASN A 76 12.00 -2.25 11.02
CA ASN A 76 13.43 -2.44 11.16
C ASN A 76 14.14 -1.22 11.78
N ALA A 77 13.43 -0.11 11.96
CA ALA A 77 13.90 1.18 12.47
C ALA A 77 15.07 1.78 11.67
N ASP A 78 15.11 1.56 10.36
CA ASP A 78 16.13 2.10 9.45
C ASP A 78 15.82 3.53 8.97
N GLY A 79 14.64 4.06 9.32
CA GLY A 79 14.18 5.40 8.99
C GLY A 79 13.66 5.53 7.55
N VAL A 80 13.45 4.43 6.84
CA VAL A 80 12.85 4.37 5.51
C VAL A 80 11.78 3.28 5.46
N LEU A 81 10.93 3.29 4.43
CA LEU A 81 10.00 2.18 4.18
C LEU A 81 10.51 1.35 3.02
N THR A 82 10.80 0.09 3.30
CA THR A 82 11.02 -0.91 2.25
C THR A 82 9.68 -1.29 1.60
N PHE A 83 9.73 -1.99 0.46
CA PHE A 83 8.51 -2.47 -0.20
C PHE A 83 7.67 -3.36 0.71
N ASP A 84 8.29 -4.13 1.61
CA ASP A 84 7.57 -5.01 2.52
C ASP A 84 6.79 -4.24 3.59
N GLU A 85 7.45 -3.26 4.23
CA GLU A 85 6.84 -2.38 5.23
C GLU A 85 5.76 -1.48 4.61
N PHE A 86 5.97 -1.04 3.37
CA PHE A 86 4.97 -0.28 2.62
C PHE A 86 3.70 -1.09 2.35
N LYS A 87 3.82 -2.40 2.06
CA LYS A 87 2.64 -3.28 1.95
C LYS A 87 1.89 -3.36 3.26
N VAL A 88 2.60 -3.51 4.38
CA VAL A 88 1.98 -3.55 5.72
C VAL A 88 1.27 -2.23 6.03
N MET A 89 1.89 -1.09 5.70
CA MET A 89 1.26 0.22 5.83
C MET A 89 -0.07 0.28 5.07
N MET A 90 -0.06 -0.09 3.79
CA MET A 90 -1.25 -0.04 2.94
C MET A 90 -2.31 -1.09 3.32
N ALA A 91 -1.90 -2.24 3.85
CA ALA A 91 -2.81 -3.25 4.38
C ALA A 91 -3.42 -2.82 5.73
N SER A 92 -2.66 -2.12 6.57
CA SER A 92 -3.11 -1.64 7.88
C SER A 92 -3.89 -0.33 7.83
N SER A 93 -3.81 0.44 6.75
CA SER A 93 -4.60 1.65 6.54
C SER A 93 -5.75 1.37 5.56
N PRO A 94 -6.97 1.03 6.02
CA PRO A 94 -8.13 0.84 5.15
C PRO A 94 -8.74 2.18 4.74
N SER A 95 -7.95 3.11 4.16
CA SER A 95 -8.47 4.36 3.60
C SER A 95 -7.52 4.99 2.59
N ALA A 96 -7.48 4.40 1.39
CA ALA A 96 -7.10 5.09 0.15
C ALA A 96 -7.85 4.52 -1.06
N ALA A 97 -9.06 4.00 -0.83
CA ALA A 97 -10.04 3.71 -1.88
C ALA A 97 -11.15 4.76 -1.75
N ALA A 98 -11.02 5.87 -2.47
CA ALA A 98 -12.06 6.86 -2.68
C ALA A 98 -12.10 7.24 -4.16
#